data_AF-A0A7Z9UA17-F1
#
_entry.id   AF-A0A7Z9UA17-F1
#
_cell.length_a   1.000
_cell.length_b   1.000
_cell.length_c   1.000
_cell.angle_alpha   90.00
_cell.angle_beta   90.00
_cell.angle_gamma   90.00
#
_symmetry.space_group_name_H-M   'P 1'
#
loop_
_entity.id
_entity.type
_entity.pdbx_description
1 polymer ?
#
loop_
_entity_poly.entity_id
_entity_poly.type
_entity_poly.pdbx_seq_one_letter_code
_entity_poly.pdbx_strand_id
1 'polypeptide(L)'
;MSHRRGLRLGSRDEVRQMFIESGQLNAEKYPAKGLQVSDIDLPYFRDFYEAQYGSWDENPLPLSRLMENMNLAKNGVLNVAGALLFVSEPQFRLPAFVVKAVAFLENDIASTDYLDSQDLTGKLSVVFQASLGFVLRNLSHLQKAKGFNTQGDPEIPRIVLEELIANALIHRDYFTSAPVRLLVFPDRIEIVSPGCLPNNLTVENIKLGNSNMRNPILASFATKLLPYRGLGSGIVRALKAYPDIDFENDREGNLFRVTIQRQPDVSIGPPVL
;
A
#
# COMPACT_ATOMS: atom_id res chain seq x y z
N MET A 1 -1.65 12.78 -56.40
CA MET A 1 -2.36 13.34 -55.22
C MET A 1 -1.90 12.60 -53.98
N SER A 2 -1.12 13.26 -53.13
CA SER A 2 -0.52 12.69 -51.91
C SER A 2 -1.55 12.67 -50.79
N HIS A 3 -1.95 11.48 -50.33
CA HIS A 3 -2.75 11.30 -49.11
C HIS A 3 -1.78 11.33 -47.91
N ARG A 4 -1.62 12.50 -47.29
CA ARG A 4 -1.10 12.58 -45.91
C ARG A 4 -2.17 12.04 -44.97
N ARG A 5 -2.01 10.81 -44.47
CA ARG A 5 -2.71 10.35 -43.28
C ARG A 5 -2.21 11.21 -42.11
N GLY A 6 -3.05 12.13 -41.64
CA GLY A 6 -2.80 12.85 -40.40
C GLY A 6 -2.76 11.85 -39.25
N LEU A 7 -1.66 11.84 -38.50
CA LEU A 7 -1.60 11.22 -37.18
C LEU A 7 -2.68 11.88 -36.32
N ARG A 8 -3.70 11.11 -35.91
CA ARG A 8 -4.61 11.52 -34.83
C ARG A 8 -3.74 11.63 -33.57
N LEU A 9 -3.46 12.86 -33.14
CA LEU A 9 -2.93 13.12 -31.81
C LEU A 9 -3.99 12.64 -30.82
N GLY A 10 -3.68 11.60 -30.05
CA GLY A 10 -4.53 11.16 -28.94
C GLY A 10 -4.76 12.32 -27.95
N SER A 11 -5.83 12.25 -27.17
CA SER A 11 -6.08 13.25 -26.13
C SER A 11 -4.88 13.34 -25.18
N ARG A 12 -4.69 14.48 -24.49
CA ARG A 12 -3.56 14.62 -23.55
C ARG A 12 -3.56 13.53 -22.48
N ASP A 13 -4.74 13.03 -22.11
CA ASP A 13 -4.92 11.95 -21.15
C ASP A 13 -4.60 10.58 -21.76
N GLU A 14 -4.98 10.32 -23.01
CA GLU A 14 -4.59 9.10 -23.74
C GLU A 14 -3.07 9.01 -23.89
N VAL A 15 -2.42 10.11 -24.30
CA VAL A 15 -0.96 10.16 -24.44
C VAL A 15 -0.29 9.93 -23.08
N ARG A 16 -0.80 10.57 -22.01
CA ARG A 16 -0.29 10.37 -20.65
C ARG A 16 -0.46 8.91 -20.19
N GLN A 17 -1.60 8.28 -20.47
CA GLN A 17 -1.83 6.88 -20.14
C GLN A 17 -0.88 5.95 -20.90
N MET A 18 -0.62 6.20 -22.19
CA MET A 18 0.37 5.43 -22.96
C MET A 18 1.77 5.49 -22.32
N PHE A 19 2.18 6.66 -21.80
CA PHE A 19 3.45 6.80 -21.10
C PHE A 19 3.46 6.11 -19.71
N ILE A 20 2.32 6.04 -19.02
CA ILE A 20 2.17 5.29 -17.76
C ILE A 20 2.23 3.78 -18.02
N GLU A 21 1.49 3.28 -19.02
CA GLU A 21 1.43 1.86 -19.39
C GLU A 21 2.77 1.32 -19.93
N SER A 22 3.51 2.15 -20.67
CA SER A 22 4.87 1.83 -21.12
C SER A 22 5.92 1.90 -20.02
N GLY A 23 5.55 2.25 -18.78
CA GLY A 23 6.46 2.39 -17.64
C GLY A 23 7.41 3.58 -17.74
N GLN A 24 7.18 4.50 -18.69
CA GLN A 24 7.98 5.71 -18.88
C GLN A 24 7.59 6.83 -17.90
N LEU A 25 6.39 6.77 -17.32
CA LEU A 25 5.94 7.68 -16.26
C LEU A 25 5.58 6.91 -14.98
N ASN A 26 6.41 7.04 -13.95
CA ASN A 26 6.08 6.61 -12.60
C ASN A 26 5.86 7.83 -11.71
N ALA A 27 4.69 7.94 -11.09
CA ALA A 27 4.36 9.04 -10.18
C ALA A 27 5.36 9.19 -9.03
N GLU A 28 5.89 8.07 -8.54
CA GLU A 28 6.89 8.03 -7.47
C GLU A 28 8.18 8.83 -7.78
N LYS A 29 8.51 9.02 -9.07
CA LYS A 29 9.70 9.74 -9.54
C LYS A 29 9.48 11.25 -9.64
N TYR A 30 8.24 11.72 -9.56
CA TYR A 30 7.94 13.15 -9.65
C TYR A 30 8.43 13.88 -8.40
N PRO A 31 8.89 15.13 -8.55
CA PRO A 31 9.34 15.93 -7.42
C PRO A 31 8.19 16.13 -6.42
N ALA A 32 8.42 15.75 -5.17
CA ALA A 32 7.55 16.09 -4.05
C ALA A 32 7.77 17.57 -3.72
N LYS A 33 7.03 18.45 -4.40
CA LYS A 33 7.22 19.89 -4.32
C LYS A 33 7.19 20.38 -2.86
N GLY A 34 8.26 21.08 -2.47
CA GLY A 34 8.40 21.63 -1.12
C GLY A 34 8.89 20.63 -0.07
N LEU A 35 9.35 19.44 -0.49
CA LEU A 35 10.14 18.53 0.34
C LEU A 35 11.57 18.42 -0.21
N GLN A 36 12.54 18.73 0.64
CA GLN A 36 13.96 18.69 0.34
C GLN A 36 14.63 17.54 1.09
N VAL A 37 15.84 17.20 0.68
CA VAL A 37 16.66 16.19 1.35
C VAL A 37 16.85 16.51 2.85
N SER A 38 16.85 17.79 3.22
CA SER A 38 16.92 18.22 4.63
C SER A 38 15.70 17.84 5.47
N ASP A 39 14.57 17.50 4.86
CA ASP A 39 13.32 17.14 5.55
C ASP A 39 13.25 15.64 5.90
N ILE A 40 14.27 14.86 5.52
CA ILE A 40 14.37 13.45 5.88
C ILE A 40 14.53 13.31 7.39
N ASP A 41 13.85 12.31 7.95
CA ASP A 41 14.14 11.74 9.26
C ASP A 41 15.52 11.08 9.22
N LEU A 42 16.55 11.87 9.50
CA LEU A 42 17.94 11.43 9.38
C LEU A 42 18.28 10.27 10.32
N PRO A 43 17.87 10.24 11.61
CA PRO A 43 18.05 9.06 12.45
C PRO A 43 17.47 7.79 11.83
N TYR A 44 16.22 7.85 11.36
CA TYR A 44 15.57 6.70 10.73
C TYR A 44 16.27 6.26 9.43
N PHE A 45 16.70 7.22 8.60
CA PHE A 45 17.44 6.91 7.40
C PHE A 45 18.82 6.30 7.70
N ARG A 46 19.50 6.78 8.74
CA ARG A 46 20.79 6.23 9.19
C ARG A 46 20.64 4.77 9.62
N ASP A 47 19.63 4.46 10.45
CA ASP A 47 19.35 3.08 10.87
C ASP A 47 19.08 2.18 9.67
N PHE A 48 18.28 2.67 8.71
CA PHE A 48 18.04 1.96 7.46
C PHE A 48 19.33 1.75 6.66
N TYR A 49 20.17 2.77 6.53
CA TYR A 49 21.40 2.70 5.77
C TYR A 49 22.36 1.68 6.39
N GLU A 50 22.57 1.75 7.70
CA GLU A 50 23.44 0.85 8.46
C GLU A 50 22.99 -0.60 8.34
N ALA A 51 21.68 -0.86 8.43
CA ALA A 51 21.11 -2.19 8.28
C ALA A 51 21.28 -2.80 6.88
N GLN A 52 21.45 -1.99 5.83
CA GLN A 52 21.39 -2.45 4.43
C GLN A 52 22.72 -2.31 3.67
N TYR A 53 23.54 -1.33 4.03
CA TYR A 53 24.71 -0.91 3.24
C TYR A 53 25.99 -0.81 4.07
N GLY A 54 25.93 -0.95 5.40
CA GLY A 54 27.08 -0.86 6.29
C GLY A 54 27.23 0.51 6.96
N SER A 55 28.37 0.75 7.61
CA SER A 55 28.57 1.90 8.50
C SER A 55 28.25 3.26 7.84
N TRP A 56 27.41 4.06 8.49
CA TRP A 56 27.10 5.42 8.04
C TRP A 56 28.33 6.33 8.08
N ASP A 57 29.16 6.19 9.09
CA ASP A 57 30.32 7.09 9.32
C ASP A 57 31.45 6.83 8.31
N GLU A 58 31.43 5.68 7.61
CA GLU A 58 32.36 5.35 6.53
C GLU A 58 31.88 5.84 5.16
N ASN A 59 30.65 6.35 5.05
CA ASN A 59 30.11 6.85 3.78
C ASN A 59 30.79 8.18 3.38
N PRO A 60 31.52 8.24 2.25
CA PRO A 60 32.21 9.45 1.82
C PRO A 60 31.28 10.47 1.16
N LEU A 61 30.02 10.10 0.87
CA LEU A 61 29.09 10.94 0.11
C LEU A 61 28.20 11.80 1.02
N PRO A 62 27.98 13.08 0.68
CA PRO A 62 26.98 13.89 1.36
C PRO A 62 25.57 13.32 1.13
N LEU A 63 24.67 13.52 2.10
CA LEU A 63 23.29 12.99 2.07
C LEU A 63 22.56 13.29 0.76
N SER A 64 22.71 14.49 0.21
CA SER A 64 22.07 14.87 -1.06
C SER A 64 22.52 14.01 -2.25
N ARG A 65 23.83 13.72 -2.36
CA ARG A 65 24.37 12.84 -3.40
C ARG A 65 23.97 11.39 -3.18
N LEU A 66 23.93 10.96 -1.92
CA LEU A 66 23.45 9.62 -1.60
C LEU A 66 21.98 9.44 -2.00
N MET A 67 21.11 10.40 -1.66
CA MET A 67 19.70 10.39 -2.06
C MET A 67 19.51 10.39 -3.59
N GLU A 68 20.34 11.15 -4.32
CA GLU A 68 20.34 11.14 -5.79
C GLU A 68 20.76 9.78 -6.34
N ASN A 69 21.84 9.18 -5.83
CA ASN A 69 22.32 7.86 -6.24
C ASN A 69 21.29 6.76 -5.97
N MET A 70 20.48 6.93 -4.92
CA MET A 70 19.40 6.02 -4.54
C MET A 70 18.10 6.27 -5.33
N ASN A 71 18.09 7.23 -6.27
CA ASN A 71 16.93 7.68 -7.02
C ASN A 71 15.78 8.21 -6.12
N LEU A 72 16.08 8.80 -4.97
CA LEU A 72 15.10 9.36 -4.03
C LEU A 72 15.01 10.89 -4.11
N ALA A 73 16.00 11.52 -4.74
CA ALA A 73 16.06 12.97 -4.92
C ALA A 73 16.67 13.35 -6.25
N LYS A 74 16.49 14.61 -6.65
CA LYS A 74 17.21 15.24 -7.74
C LYS A 74 17.39 16.73 -7.44
N ASN A 75 18.63 17.22 -7.53
CA ASN A 75 18.97 18.62 -7.26
C ASN A 75 18.51 19.07 -5.86
N GLY A 76 18.67 18.20 -4.85
CA GLY A 76 18.27 18.46 -3.47
C GLY A 76 16.77 18.35 -3.16
N VAL A 77 15.91 18.18 -4.16
CA VAL A 77 14.46 18.00 -4.00
C VAL A 77 14.12 16.51 -3.99
N LEU A 78 13.34 16.06 -3.00
CA LEU A 78 12.88 14.68 -2.93
C LEU A 78 11.88 14.39 -4.05
N ASN A 79 11.86 13.17 -4.54
CA ASN A 79 10.72 12.66 -5.27
C ASN A 79 9.67 12.08 -4.31
N VAL A 80 8.50 11.73 -4.83
CA VAL A 80 7.42 11.14 -4.04
C VAL A 80 7.87 9.87 -3.30
N ALA A 81 8.70 9.01 -3.92
CA ALA A 81 9.24 7.84 -3.23
C ALA A 81 10.11 8.22 -2.01
N GLY A 82 11.09 9.12 -2.20
CA GLY A 82 11.97 9.59 -1.12
C GLY A 82 11.20 10.23 0.02
N ALA A 83 10.20 11.06 -0.32
CA ALA A 83 9.30 11.65 0.65
C ALA A 83 8.53 10.60 1.47
N LEU A 84 7.87 9.65 0.79
CA LEU A 84 7.06 8.63 1.46
C LEU A 84 7.90 7.65 2.29
N LEU A 85 9.14 7.38 1.90
CA LEU A 85 9.99 6.43 2.60
C LEU A 85 10.64 7.03 3.85
N PHE A 86 11.08 8.30 3.79
CA PHE A 86 12.04 8.83 4.75
C PHE A 86 11.68 10.17 5.38
N VAL A 87 10.65 10.89 4.94
CA VAL A 87 10.16 12.09 5.65
C VAL A 87 9.18 11.63 6.74
N SER A 88 9.27 12.20 7.95
CA SER A 88 8.38 11.79 9.07
C SER A 88 6.91 12.04 8.78
N GLU A 89 6.60 13.25 8.29
CA GLU A 89 5.22 13.73 8.08
C GLU A 89 5.03 14.19 6.60
N PRO A 90 5.11 13.28 5.61
CA PRO A 90 5.04 13.63 4.20
C PRO A 90 3.66 14.17 3.80
N GLN A 91 2.61 13.83 4.54
CA GLN A 91 1.22 14.21 4.26
C GLN A 91 0.98 15.72 4.29
N PHE A 92 1.81 16.51 4.98
CA PHE A 92 1.70 17.98 4.91
C PHE A 92 1.94 18.52 3.49
N ARG A 93 2.69 17.79 2.66
CA ARG A 93 2.90 18.10 1.24
C ARG A 93 2.20 17.12 0.29
N LEU A 94 1.89 15.92 0.78
CA LEU A 94 1.27 14.83 0.04
C LEU A 94 -0.01 14.33 0.75
N PRO A 95 -1.04 15.19 0.93
CA PRO A 95 -2.17 14.91 1.82
C PRO A 95 -3.06 13.73 1.39
N ALA A 96 -3.02 13.37 0.11
CA ALA A 96 -3.77 12.23 -0.42
C ALA A 96 -3.09 10.87 -0.14
N PHE A 97 -1.82 10.86 0.29
CA PHE A 97 -1.03 9.63 0.42
C PHE A 97 -1.07 9.10 1.86
N VAL A 98 -2.31 8.88 2.31
CA VAL A 98 -2.66 8.40 3.65
C VAL A 98 -3.60 7.20 3.54
N VAL A 99 -3.79 6.47 4.63
CA VAL A 99 -4.83 5.45 4.74
C VAL A 99 -5.96 5.98 5.62
N LYS A 100 -7.19 6.01 5.10
CA LYS A 100 -8.39 6.27 5.90
C LYS A 100 -8.95 4.95 6.38
N ALA A 101 -8.91 4.72 7.69
CA ALA A 101 -9.31 3.46 8.29
C ALA A 101 -10.57 3.64 9.15
N VAL A 102 -11.58 2.80 8.94
CA VAL A 102 -12.85 2.84 9.68
C VAL A 102 -13.29 1.41 10.00
N ALA A 103 -13.68 1.17 11.24
CA ALA A 103 -14.31 -0.07 11.69
C ALA A 103 -15.77 0.22 12.00
N PHE A 104 -16.69 -0.41 11.27
CA PHE A 104 -18.13 -0.16 11.36
C PHE A 104 -18.79 -1.08 12.38
N LEU A 105 -19.90 -0.62 12.96
CA LEU A 105 -20.78 -1.45 13.79
C LEU A 105 -21.71 -2.34 12.95
N GLU A 106 -22.04 -1.89 11.74
CA GLU A 106 -22.97 -2.55 10.82
C GLU A 106 -22.31 -2.77 9.46
N ASN A 107 -22.91 -3.61 8.61
CA ASN A 107 -22.42 -3.87 7.25
C ASN A 107 -22.84 -2.78 6.24
N ASP A 108 -22.94 -1.53 6.69
CA ASP A 108 -23.34 -0.37 5.88
C ASP A 108 -22.26 0.72 5.89
N ILE A 109 -21.74 1.05 4.71
CA ILE A 109 -20.74 2.12 4.52
C ILE A 109 -21.31 3.52 4.76
N ALA A 110 -22.63 3.68 4.63
CA ALA A 110 -23.32 4.95 4.92
C ALA A 110 -23.62 5.11 6.42
N SER A 111 -23.34 4.10 7.24
CA SER A 111 -23.53 4.18 8.68
C SER A 111 -22.65 5.27 9.28
N THR A 112 -23.25 6.05 10.18
CA THR A 112 -22.54 7.05 10.98
C THR A 112 -21.90 6.46 12.23
N ASP A 113 -22.23 5.21 12.55
CA ASP A 113 -21.82 4.53 13.78
C ASP A 113 -20.59 3.64 13.51
N TYR A 114 -19.47 3.98 14.15
CA TYR A 114 -18.20 3.27 14.02
C TYR A 114 -17.62 2.89 15.38
N LEU A 115 -16.90 1.77 15.41
CA LEU A 115 -16.11 1.30 16.56
C LEU A 115 -14.78 2.05 16.67
N ASP A 116 -14.16 2.35 15.53
CA ASP A 116 -12.85 3.01 15.44
C ASP A 116 -12.74 3.73 14.09
N SER A 117 -12.12 4.91 14.06
CA SER A 117 -11.93 5.70 12.84
C SER A 117 -10.65 6.53 12.95
N GLN A 118 -9.73 6.34 12.01
CA GLN A 118 -8.41 6.97 12.05
C GLN A 118 -7.89 7.31 10.64
N ASP A 119 -7.30 8.50 10.51
CA ASP A 119 -6.45 8.86 9.38
C ASP A 119 -5.01 8.44 9.72
N LEU A 120 -4.54 7.38 9.08
CA LEU A 120 -3.21 6.81 9.30
C LEU A 120 -2.21 7.52 8.37
N THR A 121 -1.28 8.23 8.99
CA THR A 121 -0.36 9.17 8.31
C THR A 121 1.10 8.89 8.68
N GLY A 122 2.02 9.60 8.03
CA GLY A 122 3.46 9.45 8.21
C GLY A 122 4.15 8.72 7.05
N LYS A 123 5.41 8.32 7.27
CA LYS A 123 6.19 7.50 6.34
C LYS A 123 5.57 6.12 6.08
N LEU A 124 5.94 5.50 4.96
CA LEU A 124 5.38 4.24 4.46
C LEU A 124 5.39 3.12 5.52
N SER A 125 6.49 2.98 6.27
CA SER A 125 6.63 1.97 7.32
C SER A 125 5.67 2.22 8.49
N VAL A 126 5.47 3.47 8.88
CA VAL A 126 4.53 3.86 9.94
C VAL A 126 3.10 3.60 9.50
N VAL A 127 2.72 4.05 8.29
CA VAL A 127 1.38 3.82 7.73
C VAL A 127 1.08 2.32 7.60
N PHE A 128 2.06 1.52 7.17
CA PHE A 128 1.91 0.06 7.11
C PHE A 128 1.63 -0.55 8.48
N GLN A 129 2.46 -0.25 9.49
CA GLN A 129 2.30 -0.82 10.83
C GLN A 129 1.00 -0.34 11.50
N ALA A 130 0.66 0.93 11.34
CA ALA A 130 -0.59 1.50 11.83
C ALA A 130 -1.81 0.84 11.17
N SER A 131 -1.75 0.56 9.86
CA SER A 131 -2.84 -0.12 9.13
C SER A 131 -3.00 -1.56 9.61
N LEU A 132 -1.89 -2.28 9.77
CA LEU A 132 -1.91 -3.65 10.28
C LEU A 132 -2.45 -3.71 11.72
N GLY A 133 -1.98 -2.80 12.59
CA GLY A 133 -2.49 -2.65 13.95
C GLY A 133 -3.95 -2.22 14.02
N PHE A 134 -4.43 -1.44 13.05
CA PHE A 134 -5.84 -1.06 12.90
C PHE A 134 -6.71 -2.26 12.65
N VAL A 135 -6.34 -3.10 11.67
CA VAL A 135 -7.14 -4.28 11.39
C VAL A 135 -7.08 -5.24 12.56
N LEU A 136 -5.89 -5.61 13.02
CA LEU A 136 -5.72 -6.66 14.04
C LEU A 136 -6.49 -6.39 15.33
N ARG A 137 -6.56 -5.14 15.80
CA ARG A 137 -7.31 -4.81 17.03
C ARG A 137 -8.84 -4.81 16.85
N ASN A 138 -9.30 -4.73 15.60
CA ASN A 138 -10.72 -4.74 15.24
C ASN A 138 -11.18 -6.13 14.73
N LEU A 139 -10.33 -7.15 14.83
CA LEU A 139 -10.67 -8.54 14.53
C LEU A 139 -11.04 -9.31 15.79
N SER A 140 -11.86 -10.34 15.60
CA SER A 140 -12.07 -11.35 16.63
C SER A 140 -10.80 -12.18 16.83
N HIS A 141 -10.53 -12.55 18.08
CA HIS A 141 -9.38 -13.38 18.45
C HIS A 141 -9.86 -14.75 18.97
N LEU A 142 -9.55 -15.80 18.22
CA LEU A 142 -9.94 -17.17 18.53
C LEU A 142 -8.90 -17.80 19.47
N GLN A 143 -9.32 -18.21 20.67
CA GLN A 143 -8.41 -18.79 21.66
C GLN A 143 -7.90 -20.19 21.28
N LYS A 144 -8.59 -20.93 20.40
CA LYS A 144 -8.18 -22.26 19.87
C LYS A 144 -7.60 -23.21 20.95
N ALA A 145 -8.29 -23.35 22.08
CA ALA A 145 -7.87 -24.17 23.22
C ALA A 145 -6.49 -23.81 23.83
N LYS A 146 -5.94 -22.64 23.53
CA LYS A 146 -4.76 -22.10 24.22
C LYS A 146 -5.16 -21.69 25.64
N GLY A 147 -4.21 -21.78 26.58
CA GLY A 147 -4.45 -21.42 27.97
C GLY A 147 -4.88 -19.96 28.14
N PHE A 148 -5.51 -19.65 29.28
CA PHE A 148 -6.04 -18.31 29.61
C PHE A 148 -5.01 -17.18 29.44
N ASN A 149 -3.74 -17.46 29.69
CA ASN A 149 -2.65 -16.49 29.59
C ASN A 149 -2.09 -16.31 28.16
N THR A 150 -2.69 -16.93 27.16
CA THR A 150 -2.24 -16.85 25.77
C THR A 150 -3.27 -16.11 24.93
N GLN A 151 -2.82 -15.07 24.22
CA GLN A 151 -3.67 -14.32 23.31
C GLN A 151 -4.19 -15.24 22.19
N GLY A 152 -5.48 -15.10 21.86
CA GLY A 152 -6.09 -15.81 20.74
C GLY A 152 -5.49 -15.39 19.40
N ASP A 153 -5.48 -16.32 18.46
CA ASP A 153 -5.08 -16.00 17.09
C ASP A 153 -6.16 -15.14 16.43
N PRO A 154 -5.80 -14.10 15.66
CA PRO A 154 -6.79 -13.35 14.90
C PRO A 154 -7.53 -14.28 13.93
N GLU A 155 -8.82 -14.03 13.72
CA GLU A 155 -9.68 -14.81 12.81
C GLU A 155 -9.13 -14.83 11.37
N ILE A 156 -8.47 -13.75 10.95
CA ILE A 156 -7.74 -13.67 9.69
C ILE A 156 -6.24 -13.73 9.99
N PRO A 157 -5.49 -14.66 9.36
CA PRO A 157 -4.05 -14.78 9.57
C PRO A 157 -3.31 -13.47 9.29
N ARG A 158 -2.40 -13.08 10.19
CA ARG A 158 -1.59 -11.85 10.06
C ARG A 158 -0.91 -11.71 8.70
N ILE A 159 -0.41 -12.82 8.13
CA ILE A 159 0.24 -12.84 6.82
C ILE A 159 -0.69 -12.34 5.69
N VAL A 160 -1.99 -12.64 5.75
CA VAL A 160 -2.97 -12.17 4.75
C VAL A 160 -3.04 -10.65 4.77
N LEU A 161 -3.12 -10.07 5.96
CA LEU A 161 -3.18 -8.63 6.15
C LEU A 161 -1.88 -7.95 5.73
N GLU A 162 -0.72 -8.52 6.09
CA GLU A 162 0.59 -8.02 5.69
C GLU A 162 0.72 -7.93 4.17
N GLU A 163 0.37 -9.01 3.45
CA GLU A 163 0.48 -9.05 1.99
C GLU A 163 -0.48 -8.07 1.32
N LEU A 164 -1.74 -8.02 1.75
CA LEU A 164 -2.75 -7.19 1.10
C LEU A 164 -2.56 -5.69 1.39
N ILE A 165 -2.19 -5.33 2.62
CA ILE A 165 -1.88 -3.94 2.99
C ILE A 165 -0.59 -3.49 2.28
N ALA A 166 0.47 -4.31 2.28
CA ALA A 166 1.71 -3.96 1.57
C ALA A 166 1.44 -3.75 0.07
N ASN A 167 0.66 -4.64 -0.56
CA ASN A 167 0.29 -4.48 -1.97
C ASN A 167 -0.50 -3.19 -2.22
N ALA A 168 -1.48 -2.87 -1.36
CA ALA A 168 -2.29 -1.67 -1.49
C ALA A 168 -1.46 -0.38 -1.41
N LEU A 169 -0.41 -0.34 -0.59
CA LEU A 169 0.49 0.81 -0.45
C LEU A 169 1.55 0.88 -1.55
N ILE A 170 2.17 -0.25 -1.91
CA ILE A 170 3.28 -0.30 -2.87
C ILE A 170 2.77 -0.14 -4.30
N HIS A 171 1.64 -0.74 -4.65
CA HIS A 171 1.11 -0.75 -6.02
C HIS A 171 0.06 0.35 -6.28
N ARG A 172 -0.18 1.22 -5.30
CA ARG A 172 -1.07 2.39 -5.42
C ARG A 172 -0.74 3.25 -6.63
N ASP A 173 -1.76 3.81 -7.26
CA ASP A 173 -1.60 4.91 -8.22
C ASP A 173 -1.28 6.24 -7.50
N TYR A 174 0.00 6.63 -7.52
CA TYR A 174 0.44 7.91 -6.98
C TYR A 174 0.16 9.12 -7.89
N PHE A 175 -0.42 8.94 -9.09
CA PHE A 175 -0.99 10.06 -9.84
C PHE A 175 -2.39 10.44 -9.34
N THR A 176 -3.11 9.50 -8.73
CA THR A 176 -4.47 9.73 -8.25
C THR A 176 -4.42 10.33 -6.84
N SER A 177 -5.10 11.47 -6.66
CA SER A 177 -5.19 12.18 -5.38
C SER A 177 -6.36 11.66 -4.53
N ALA A 178 -6.30 10.39 -4.14
CA ALA A 178 -7.28 9.74 -3.26
C ALA A 178 -6.57 8.84 -2.22
N PRO A 179 -7.04 8.73 -0.97
CA PRO A 179 -6.43 7.86 0.01
C PRO A 179 -6.69 6.39 -0.30
N VAL A 180 -5.87 5.50 0.27
CA VAL A 180 -6.27 4.10 0.43
C VAL A 180 -7.35 4.06 1.51
N ARG A 181 -8.41 3.28 1.29
CA ARG A 181 -9.45 3.07 2.30
C ARG A 181 -9.31 1.68 2.89
N LEU A 182 -9.37 1.60 4.21
CA LEU A 182 -9.29 0.37 4.99
C LEU A 182 -10.55 0.26 5.83
N LEU A 183 -11.52 -0.51 5.35
CA LEU A 183 -12.86 -0.58 5.92
C LEU A 183 -13.04 -1.94 6.57
N VAL A 184 -13.30 -1.98 7.88
CA VAL A 184 -13.53 -3.21 8.63
C VAL A 184 -15.02 -3.25 8.98
N PHE A 185 -15.77 -4.14 8.34
CA PHE A 185 -17.17 -4.40 8.63
C PHE A 185 -17.32 -5.67 9.48
N PRO A 186 -18.44 -5.86 10.19
CA PRO A 186 -18.73 -7.12 10.87
C PRO A 186 -18.54 -8.37 10.00
N ASP A 187 -18.94 -8.32 8.72
CA ASP A 187 -18.90 -9.49 7.81
C ASP A 187 -17.69 -9.54 6.87
N ARG A 188 -16.90 -8.46 6.73
CA ARG A 188 -15.79 -8.40 5.77
C ARG A 188 -14.79 -7.29 6.07
N ILE A 189 -13.65 -7.34 5.41
CA ILE A 189 -12.67 -6.25 5.35
C ILE A 189 -12.52 -5.83 3.90
N GLU A 190 -12.61 -4.54 3.62
CA GLU A 190 -12.33 -3.98 2.30
C GLU A 190 -11.06 -3.13 2.33
N ILE A 191 -10.11 -3.44 1.44
CA ILE A 191 -8.94 -2.61 1.16
C ILE A 191 -9.12 -2.04 -0.24
N VAL A 192 -9.41 -0.73 -0.32
CA VAL A 192 -9.65 -0.03 -1.59
C VAL A 192 -8.46 0.87 -1.89
N SER A 193 -7.69 0.50 -2.92
CA SER A 193 -6.53 1.26 -3.37
C SER A 193 -6.83 2.04 -4.66
N PRO A 194 -6.41 3.32 -4.77
CA PRO A 194 -6.46 4.07 -6.02
C PRO A 194 -5.63 3.40 -7.12
N GLY A 195 -6.18 3.34 -8.33
CA GLY A 195 -5.57 2.68 -9.48
C GLY A 195 -6.19 1.32 -9.78
N CYS A 196 -6.35 1.00 -11.06
CA CYS A 196 -6.65 -0.36 -11.53
C CYS A 196 -5.37 -1.18 -11.76
N LEU A 197 -5.45 -2.48 -12.08
CA LEU A 197 -4.27 -3.27 -12.46
C LEU A 197 -3.59 -2.71 -13.72
N PRO A 198 -2.25 -2.54 -13.73
CA PRO A 198 -1.55 -1.96 -14.87
C PRO A 198 -1.55 -2.89 -16.09
N ASN A 199 -1.57 -2.29 -17.28
CA ASN A 199 -1.42 -2.97 -18.56
C ASN A 199 -2.51 -4.06 -18.77
N ASN A 200 -2.10 -5.22 -19.30
CA ASN A 200 -2.98 -6.37 -19.55
C ASN A 200 -3.10 -7.32 -18.35
N LEU A 201 -2.70 -6.87 -17.16
CA LEU A 201 -2.81 -7.70 -15.95
C LEU A 201 -4.29 -7.84 -15.56
N THR A 202 -4.67 -9.05 -15.16
CA THR A 202 -6.03 -9.40 -14.74
C THR A 202 -6.02 -9.97 -13.32
N VAL A 203 -7.20 -10.13 -12.73
CA VAL A 203 -7.34 -10.74 -11.41
C VAL A 203 -6.84 -12.19 -11.42
N GLU A 204 -7.10 -12.94 -12.50
CA GLU A 204 -6.62 -14.31 -12.67
C GLU A 204 -5.09 -14.35 -12.71
N ASN A 205 -4.48 -13.41 -13.43
CA ASN A 205 -3.02 -13.31 -13.53
C ASN A 205 -2.36 -13.11 -12.15
N ILE A 206 -2.87 -12.17 -11.34
CA ILE A 206 -2.29 -11.92 -10.01
C ILE A 206 -2.52 -13.10 -9.05
N LYS A 207 -3.63 -13.83 -9.20
CA LYS A 207 -3.90 -15.07 -8.45
C LYS A 207 -2.92 -16.20 -8.81
N LEU A 208 -2.33 -16.15 -10.01
CA LEU A 208 -1.26 -17.07 -10.45
C LEU A 208 0.15 -16.56 -10.11
N GLY A 209 0.27 -15.40 -9.46
CA GLY A 209 1.54 -14.83 -9.05
C GLY A 209 2.20 -13.92 -10.09
N ASN A 210 1.50 -13.60 -11.20
CA ASN A 210 1.98 -12.59 -12.14
C ASN A 210 1.95 -11.23 -11.48
N SER A 211 3.06 -10.50 -11.54
CA SER A 211 3.17 -9.17 -10.93
C SER A 211 3.79 -8.19 -11.90
N ASN A 212 3.33 -6.94 -11.82
CA ASN A 212 3.91 -5.82 -12.52
C ASN A 212 4.15 -4.67 -11.53
N MET A 213 5.38 -4.18 -11.47
CA MET A 213 5.79 -3.13 -10.55
C MET A 213 5.40 -1.75 -11.09
N ARG A 214 4.31 -1.19 -10.56
CA ARG A 214 3.90 0.20 -10.85
C ARG A 214 4.89 1.23 -10.30
N ASN A 215 5.41 0.96 -9.12
CA ASN A 215 6.31 1.84 -8.37
C ASN A 215 7.62 1.11 -8.03
N PRO A 216 8.53 0.92 -9.01
CA PRO A 216 9.78 0.19 -8.81
C PRO A 216 10.67 0.71 -7.69
N ILE A 217 10.75 2.02 -7.47
CA ILE A 217 11.57 2.61 -6.40
C ILE A 217 10.96 2.20 -5.06
N LEU A 218 9.69 2.52 -4.80
CA LEU A 218 9.00 2.13 -3.57
C LEU A 218 9.11 0.62 -3.32
N ALA A 219 8.88 -0.21 -4.35
CA ALA A 219 8.95 -1.65 -4.21
C ALA A 219 10.36 -2.15 -3.85
N SER A 220 11.42 -1.55 -4.39
CA SER A 220 12.81 -1.92 -4.10
C SER A 220 13.25 -1.60 -2.67
N PHE A 221 12.64 -0.58 -2.05
CA PHE A 221 12.88 -0.21 -0.66
C PHE A 221 11.95 -0.95 0.30
N ALA A 222 10.70 -1.19 -0.11
CA ALA A 222 9.72 -1.92 0.67
C ALA A 222 10.20 -3.33 1.04
N THR A 223 11.00 -4.00 0.20
CA THR A 223 11.58 -5.31 0.52
C THR A 223 12.53 -5.32 1.71
N LYS A 224 13.01 -4.13 2.11
CA LYS A 224 13.95 -3.92 3.22
C LYS A 224 13.27 -3.31 4.45
N LEU A 225 12.12 -2.66 4.24
CA LEU A 225 11.41 -1.90 5.27
C LEU A 225 10.14 -2.59 5.78
N LEU A 226 9.54 -3.46 4.97
CA LEU A 226 8.27 -4.13 5.22
C LEU A 226 8.45 -5.65 5.11
N PRO A 227 7.53 -6.47 5.66
CA PRO A 227 7.47 -7.91 5.41
C PRO A 227 6.99 -8.22 3.98
N TYR A 228 7.71 -7.69 2.98
CA TYR A 228 7.40 -7.76 1.56
C TYR A 228 8.62 -8.33 0.81
N ARG A 229 8.39 -9.22 -0.17
CA ARG A 229 9.48 -9.86 -0.94
C ARG A 229 9.54 -9.47 -2.41
N GLY A 230 8.48 -8.89 -2.98
CA GLY A 230 8.46 -8.46 -4.38
C GLY A 230 8.49 -9.57 -5.44
N LEU A 231 8.32 -10.83 -5.05
CA LEU A 231 8.39 -11.99 -5.95
C LEU A 231 7.06 -12.34 -6.65
N GLY A 232 6.03 -11.50 -6.54
CA GLY A 232 4.67 -11.78 -7.06
C GLY A 232 3.88 -12.86 -6.29
N SER A 233 4.50 -13.54 -5.34
CA SER A 233 3.90 -14.64 -4.57
C SER A 233 3.01 -14.19 -3.38
N GLY A 234 2.90 -12.90 -3.11
CA GLY A 234 2.17 -12.37 -1.95
C GLY A 234 0.68 -12.69 -1.97
N ILE A 235 0.01 -12.43 -3.10
CA ILE A 235 -1.41 -12.74 -3.28
C ILE A 235 -1.65 -14.26 -3.22
N VAL A 236 -0.75 -15.06 -3.80
CA VAL A 236 -0.81 -16.52 -3.74
C VAL A 236 -0.70 -17.03 -2.30
N ARG A 237 0.20 -16.45 -1.50
CA ARG A 237 0.33 -16.77 -0.06
C ARG A 237 -0.92 -16.38 0.72
N ALA A 238 -1.47 -15.19 0.47
CA ALA A 238 -2.69 -14.73 1.12
C ALA A 238 -3.86 -15.69 0.84
N LEU A 239 -4.10 -16.03 -0.43
CA LEU A 239 -5.15 -16.98 -0.83
C LEU A 239 -4.94 -18.39 -0.29
N LYS A 240 -3.69 -18.85 -0.21
CA LYS A 240 -3.36 -20.15 0.39
C LYS A 240 -3.64 -20.16 1.90
N ALA A 241 -3.40 -19.05 2.58
CA ALA A 241 -3.63 -18.91 4.02
C ALA A 241 -5.11 -18.64 4.37
N TYR A 242 -5.83 -17.96 3.49
CA TYR A 242 -7.24 -17.60 3.65
C TYR A 242 -7.91 -17.50 2.27
N PRO A 243 -8.73 -18.50 1.87
CA PRO A 243 -9.26 -18.57 0.51
C PRO A 243 -10.41 -17.61 0.24
N ASP A 244 -11.11 -17.14 1.28
CA ASP A 244 -12.30 -16.28 1.16
C ASP A 244 -11.91 -14.81 0.91
N ILE A 245 -11.17 -14.58 -0.17
CA ILE A 245 -10.71 -13.26 -0.62
C ILE A 245 -11.15 -13.03 -2.06
N ASP A 246 -11.89 -11.94 -2.27
CA ASP A 246 -12.28 -11.46 -3.59
C ASP A 246 -11.45 -10.24 -4.03
N PHE A 247 -11.31 -10.08 -5.34
CA PHE A 247 -10.53 -9.02 -5.96
C PHE A 247 -11.32 -8.39 -7.11
N GLU A 248 -11.55 -7.09 -7.02
CA GLU A 248 -12.28 -6.32 -8.02
C GLU A 248 -11.35 -5.28 -8.65
N ASN A 249 -11.25 -5.34 -9.98
CA ASN A 249 -10.47 -4.41 -10.77
C ASN A 249 -11.40 -3.48 -11.56
N ASP A 250 -11.81 -2.38 -10.95
CA ASP A 250 -12.66 -1.38 -11.58
C ASP A 250 -11.80 -0.41 -12.41
N ARG A 251 -11.77 -0.67 -13.72
CA ARG A 251 -11.04 0.15 -14.69
C ARG A 251 -11.71 1.50 -14.95
N GLU A 252 -13.03 1.60 -14.81
CA GLU A 252 -13.78 2.83 -15.08
C GLU A 252 -13.64 3.82 -13.91
N GLY A 253 -13.80 3.34 -12.67
CA GLY A 253 -13.58 4.11 -11.46
C GLY A 253 -12.11 4.27 -11.06
N ASN A 254 -11.18 3.66 -11.81
CA ASN A 254 -9.73 3.63 -11.55
C ASN A 254 -9.41 3.23 -10.09
N LEU A 255 -9.93 2.08 -9.67
CA LEU A 255 -9.76 1.56 -8.31
C LEU A 255 -9.59 0.05 -8.32
N PHE A 256 -8.89 -0.44 -7.31
CA PHE A 256 -8.71 -1.85 -7.05
C PHE A 256 -9.17 -2.15 -5.63
N ARG A 257 -10.15 -3.03 -5.48
CA ARG A 257 -10.71 -3.43 -4.18
C ARG A 257 -10.34 -4.88 -3.90
N VAL A 258 -9.88 -5.12 -2.67
CA VAL A 258 -9.75 -6.46 -2.10
C VAL A 258 -10.76 -6.60 -0.98
N THR A 259 -11.55 -7.66 -1.02
CA THR A 259 -12.56 -7.96 0.00
C THR A 259 -12.21 -9.29 0.66
N ILE A 260 -11.90 -9.25 1.96
CA ILE A 260 -11.65 -10.45 2.77
C ILE A 260 -12.96 -10.72 3.52
N GLN A 261 -13.64 -11.83 3.21
CA GLN A 261 -14.85 -12.20 3.95
C GLN A 261 -14.44 -12.61 5.36
N ARG A 262 -15.19 -12.19 6.38
CA ARG A 262 -15.03 -12.66 7.75
C ARG A 262 -15.98 -13.82 7.96
N GLN A 263 -15.50 -14.92 8.51
CA GLN A 263 -16.39 -16.00 8.90
C GLN A 263 -17.01 -15.62 10.25
N PRO A 264 -18.34 -15.51 10.36
CA PRO A 264 -18.98 -15.23 11.64
C PRO A 264 -18.59 -16.32 12.64
N ASP A 265 -18.35 -15.94 13.90
CA ASP A 265 -18.05 -16.87 14.98
C ASP A 265 -19.11 -17.99 15.01
N VAL A 266 -18.71 -19.21 14.63
CA VAL A 266 -19.58 -20.40 14.70
C VAL A 266 -19.81 -20.86 16.15
N SER A 267 -19.33 -20.13 17.16
CA SER A 267 -19.35 -20.58 18.55
C SER A 267 -19.67 -19.50 19.57
N ILE A 268 -20.86 -18.92 19.51
CA ILE A 268 -21.60 -18.57 20.73
C ILE A 268 -23.07 -18.96 20.49
N GLY A 269 -23.37 -20.25 20.69
CA GLY A 269 -24.76 -20.63 20.99
C GLY A 269 -25.21 -19.90 22.26
N PRO A 270 -26.51 -19.56 22.40
CA PRO A 270 -26.99 -18.85 23.58
C PRO A 270 -26.59 -19.65 24.84
N PRO A 271 -26.31 -18.97 25.97
CA PRO A 271 -26.04 -19.66 27.21
C PRO A 271 -27.22 -20.59 27.50
N VAL A 272 -26.92 -21.88 27.62
CA VAL A 272 -27.89 -22.85 28.13
C VAL A 272 -28.18 -22.39 29.56
N LEU A 273 -29.39 -21.88 29.77
CA LEU A 273 -29.93 -21.49 31.08
C LEU A 273 -30.04 -22.71 32.00
#